data_AF-F5IWB0-F1
#
_entry.id   AF-F5IWB0-F1
#
_cell.length_a   1.000
_cell.length_b   1.000
_cell.length_c   1.000
_cell.angle_alpha   90.00
_cell.angle_beta   90.00
_cell.angle_gamma   90.00
#
_symmetry.space_group_name_H-M   'P 1'
#
loop_
_entity.id
_entity.type
_entity.pdbx_description
1 polymer ?
#
loop_
_entity_poly.entity_id
_entity_poly.type
_entity_poly.pdbx_seq_one_letter_code
_entity_poly.pdbx_strand_id
1 'polypeptide(L)' 'MTTTKLLNKAADNIRILSASMVEKAKSGHPGGAMGGADFINVLFTEFLVYDPKNP' A
#
# COMPACT_ATOMS: atom_id res chain seq x y z
N MET A 1 15.18 8.53 8.95
CA MET A 1 13.90 8.04 9.46
C MET A 1 12.77 8.64 8.64
N THR A 2 11.90 7.82 8.08
CA THR A 2 10.70 8.25 7.36
C THR A 2 9.78 9.01 8.31
N THR A 3 9.28 10.18 7.91
CA THR A 3 8.35 10.94 8.78
C THR A 3 6.98 10.27 8.80
N THR A 4 6.25 10.34 9.92
CA THR A 4 4.87 9.84 10.02
C THR A 4 3.98 10.43 8.91
N LYS A 5 4.19 11.69 8.56
CA LYS A 5 3.48 12.35 7.46
C LYS A 5 3.73 11.67 6.10
N LEU A 6 4.96 11.26 5.83
CA LEU A 6 5.31 10.55 4.60
C LEU A 6 4.74 9.12 4.59
N LEU A 7 4.79 8.42 5.73
CA LEU A 7 4.20 7.09 5.87
C LEU A 7 2.68 7.12 5.64
N ASN A 8 1.97 8.07 6.25
CA ASN A 8 0.53 8.23 6.07
C ASN A 8 0.18 8.51 4.62
N LYS A 9 0.93 9.40 3.95
CA LYS A 9 0.72 9.71 2.53
C LYS A 9 0.93 8.48 1.63
N ALA A 10 1.93 7.65 1.91
CA ALA A 10 2.16 6.42 1.17
C ALA A 10 1.04 5.38 1.38
N ALA A 11 0.57 5.22 2.62
CA ALA A 11 -0.58 4.37 2.91
C ALA A 11 -1.86 4.85 2.22
N ASP A 12 -2.11 6.17 2.19
CA ASP A 12 -3.25 6.74 1.46
C ASP A 12 -3.15 6.50 -0.05
N ASN A 13 -1.94 6.56 -0.63
CA ASN A 13 -1.74 6.18 -2.02
C ASN A 13 -2.09 4.70 -2.26
N ILE A 14 -1.68 3.79 -1.38
CA ILE A 14 -2.05 2.36 -1.46
C ILE A 14 -3.58 2.19 -1.44
N ARG A 15 -4.29 2.93 -0.56
CA ARG A 15 -5.76 2.89 -0.48
C ARG A 15 -6.42 3.33 -1.78
N ILE A 16 -6.02 4.49 -2.31
CA ILE A 16 -6.63 5.06 -3.52
C ILE A 16 -6.30 4.21 -4.76
N LEU A 17 -5.07 3.69 -4.86
CA LEU A 17 -4.70 2.74 -5.92
C LEU A 17 -5.56 1.47 -5.84
N SER A 18 -5.71 0.89 -4.64
CA SER A 18 -6.53 -0.32 -4.45
C SER A 18 -7.99 -0.08 -4.84
N ALA A 19 -8.58 1.04 -4.41
CA ALA A 19 -9.95 1.40 -4.76
C ALA A 19 -10.13 1.66 -6.26
N SER A 20 -9.24 2.46 -6.87
CA SER A 20 -9.33 2.83 -8.29
C SER A 20 -9.14 1.64 -9.23
N MET A 21 -8.28 0.68 -8.89
CA MET A 21 -8.10 -0.55 -9.69
C MET A 21 -9.36 -1.42 -9.68
N VAL A 22 -9.99 -1.60 -8.52
CA VAL A 22 -11.24 -2.36 -8.40
C VAL A 22 -12.38 -1.65 -9.12
N GLU A 23 -12.51 -0.33 -8.95
CA GLU A 23 -13.52 0.47 -9.64
C GLU A 23 -13.40 0.35 -11.16
N LYS A 24 -12.18 0.50 -11.69
CA LYS A 24 -11.90 0.33 -13.13
C LYS A 24 -12.23 -1.07 -13.63
N ALA A 25 -11.95 -2.10 -12.83
CA ALA A 25 -12.23 -3.50 -13.18
C ALA A 25 -13.71 -3.88 -13.02
N LYS A 26 -14.51 -3.05 -12.34
CA LYS A 26 -15.89 -3.36 -11.91
C LYS A 26 -16.01 -4.68 -11.13
N SER A 27 -14.92 -5.10 -10.48
CA SER A 27 -14.82 -6.39 -9.78
C SER A 27 -13.60 -6.40 -8.86
N GLY A 28 -13.76 -6.95 -7.66
CA GLY A 28 -12.68 -7.11 -6.67
C GLY A 28 -13.09 -6.78 -5.23
N HIS A 29 -12.12 -6.87 -4.31
CA HIS A 29 -12.32 -6.67 -2.86
C HIS A 29 -11.31 -5.64 -2.31
N PRO A 30 -11.63 -4.32 -2.36
CA PRO A 30 -10.67 -3.28 -2.00
C PRO A 30 -10.49 -3.13 -0.48
N GLY A 31 -11.48 -3.57 0.32
CA GLY A 31 -11.51 -3.35 1.77
C GLY A 31 -10.30 -3.93 2.51
N GLY A 32 -9.86 -5.15 2.16
CA GLY A 32 -8.70 -5.78 2.78
C GLY A 32 -7.40 -5.02 2.50
N ALA A 33 -7.17 -4.63 1.24
CA ALA A 33 -6.00 -3.86 0.84
C ALA A 33 -5.98 -2.46 1.48
N MET A 34 -7.13 -1.79 1.55
CA MET A 34 -7.24 -0.47 2.18
C MET A 34 -7.04 -0.52 3.70
N GLY A 35 -7.59 -1.54 4.36
CA GLY A 35 -7.42 -1.76 5.81
C GLY A 35 -5.99 -2.14 6.18
N GLY A 36 -5.28 -2.83 5.28
CA GLY A 36 -3.89 -3.23 5.48
C GLY A 36 -2.84 -2.19 5.10
N ALA A 37 -3.24 -1.03 4.56
CA ALA A 37 -2.31 -0.10 3.93
C ALA A 37 -1.19 0.42 4.86
N ASP A 38 -1.50 0.71 6.13
CA ASP A 38 -0.49 1.21 7.07
C ASP A 38 0.56 0.14 7.40
N PHE A 39 0.12 -1.10 7.67
CA PHE A 39 1.04 -2.19 8.02
C PHE A 39 1.90 -2.59 6.81
N ILE A 40 1.31 -2.68 5.61
CA ILE A 40 2.04 -3.04 4.40
C ILE A 40 3.10 -1.99 4.09
N ASN A 41 2.73 -0.71 4.20
CA ASN A 41 3.68 0.37 3.98
C ASN A 41 4.89 0.22 4.91
N VAL A 42 4.67 0.05 6.21
CA VAL A 42 5.76 -0.13 7.20
C VAL A 42 6.58 -1.39 6.91
N LEU A 43 5.93 -2.52 6.64
CA LEU A 43 6.61 -3.78 6.33
C LEU A 43 7.57 -3.63 5.16
N PHE A 44 7.10 -3.09 4.04
CA PHE A 44 7.89 -2.98 2.82
C PHE A 44 8.96 -1.88 2.89
N THR A 45 8.73 -0.79 3.63
CA THR A 45 9.71 0.31 3.69
C THR A 45 10.77 0.14 4.77
N GLU A 46 10.47 -0.54 5.87
CA GLU A 46 11.36 -0.56 7.05
C GLU A 46 11.89 -1.96 7.42
N PHE A 47 11.21 -3.05 7.03
CA PHE A 47 11.54 -4.40 7.53
C PHE A 47 11.87 -5.42 6.45
N LEU A 48 11.19 -5.37 5.31
CA LEU A 48 11.35 -6.36 4.26
C LEU A 48 12.69 -6.14 3.53
N VAL A 49 13.52 -7.18 3.47
CA VAL A 49 14.74 -7.19 2.67
C VAL A 49 14.43 -7.91 1.36
N TYR A 50 14.34 -7.16 0.28
CA TYR A 50 13.98 -7.68 -1.04
C TYR A 50 14.58 -6.79 -2.15
N ASP A 51 14.74 -7.36 -3.34
CA ASP A 51 15.06 -6.59 -4.55
C ASP A 51 13.79 -6.52 -5.44
N PRO A 52 13.15 -5.35 -5.58
CA PRO A 52 11.98 -5.19 -6.45
C PRO A 52 12.24 -5.58 -7.92
N LYS A 53 13.50 -5.58 -8.38
CA LYS A 53 13.89 -5.95 -9.75
C LYS A 53 14.27 -7.42 -9.89
N ASN A 54 14.50 -8.11 -8.77
CA ASN A 54 14.82 -9.54 -8.70
C ASN A 54 14.00 -10.20 -7.58
N PRO A 55 12.70 -10.44 -7.82
CA PRO A 55 11.78 -11.00 -6.83
C PRO A 55 12.08 -12.47 -6.52
#